data_AF-A0A191WC67-F1
#
_entry.id   AF-A0A191WC67-F1
#
_cell.length_a   1.000
_cell.length_b   1.000
_cell.length_c   1.000
_cell.angle_alpha   90.00
_cell.angle_beta   90.00
_cell.angle_gamma   90.00
#
_symmetry.space_group_name_H-M   'P 1'
#
loop_
_entity.id
_entity.type
_entity.pdbx_description
1 polymer ?
#
loop_
_entity_poly.entity_id
_entity_poly.type
_entity_poly.pdbx_seq_one_letter_code
_entity_poly.pdbx_strand_id
1 'polypeptide(L)'
;MLLGVFRLAIVALEVIALIGNFRYVLGFRTFATANFFSYFTIQSAFLAVITLAIAAGFALTAPRDPAWLGILRTCVTVYVVLSGIVFAIIVAESSSHGYRVDVPWSDTLLHFVVPALAVIAWSVDSVLGVNPPVPWSTVGWVLPFPFGWLIYTLIRGADVGWYPYFFLDEAQVGSVLGVVVACAIVLAIFLALTASFVAINRWLWRRARDRRARPKRSPDPTAARVGSPALRR
;
A
#
# COMPACT_ATOMS: atom_id res chain seq x y z
N MET A 1 20.45 -1.96 6.04
CA MET A 1 20.20 -2.40 7.44
C MET A 1 18.96 -1.77 8.08
N LEU A 2 18.94 -0.49 8.49
CA LEU A 2 17.79 0.12 9.19
C LEU A 2 16.45 0.00 8.43
N LEU A 3 16.46 0.26 7.12
CA LEU A 3 15.28 0.13 6.25
C LEU A 3 14.75 -1.32 6.17
N GLY A 4 15.66 -2.30 6.16
CA GLY A 4 15.29 -3.72 6.20
C GLY A 4 14.61 -4.09 7.51
N VAL A 5 15.18 -3.66 8.64
CA VAL A 5 14.58 -3.86 9.97
C VAL A 5 13.22 -3.19 10.08
N PHE A 6 13.08 -1.97 9.56
CA PHE A 6 11.79 -1.26 9.52
C PHE A 6 10.73 -2.06 8.74
N ARG A 7 11.06 -2.59 7.56
CA ARG A 7 10.14 -3.43 6.78
C ARG A 7 9.77 -4.72 7.53
N LEU A 8 10.72 -5.36 8.20
CA LEU A 8 10.45 -6.55 9.02
C LEU A 8 9.52 -6.24 10.20
N ALA A 9 9.65 -5.06 10.81
CA ALA A 9 8.73 -4.61 11.85
C ALA A 9 7.29 -4.46 11.32
N ILE A 10 7.12 -3.91 10.11
CA ILE A 10 5.81 -3.83 9.45
C ILE A 10 5.28 -5.23 9.16
N VAL A 11 6.12 -6.15 8.66
CA VAL A 11 5.75 -7.56 8.43
C VAL A 11 5.24 -8.21 9.71
N ALA A 12 5.97 -8.08 10.82
CA ALA A 12 5.56 -8.64 12.10
C ALA A 12 4.23 -8.04 12.57
N LEU A 13 4.06 -6.73 12.44
CA LEU A 13 2.82 -6.03 12.79
C LEU A 13 1.62 -6.54 11.97
N GLU A 14 1.79 -6.68 10.65
CA GLU A 14 0.76 -7.15 9.73
C GLU A 14 0.37 -8.62 10.02
N VAL A 15 1.35 -9.48 10.31
CA VAL A 15 1.09 -10.87 10.73
C VAL A 15 0.32 -10.92 12.05
N ILE A 16 0.71 -10.10 13.03
CA ILE A 16 -0.01 -10.00 14.32
C ILE A 16 -1.45 -9.52 14.09
N ALA A 17 -1.64 -8.53 13.22
CA ALA A 17 -2.95 -8.00 12.87
C ALA A 17 -3.82 -9.05 12.16
N LEU A 18 -3.27 -9.81 11.19
CA LEU A 18 -3.96 -10.91 10.51
C LEU A 18 -4.39 -12.01 11.49
N ILE A 19 -3.49 -12.43 12.41
CA ILE A 19 -3.81 -13.43 13.43
C ILE A 19 -4.88 -12.91 14.38
N GLY A 20 -4.76 -11.65 14.82
CA GLY A 20 -5.75 -11.00 15.69
C GLY A 20 -7.13 -10.92 15.04
N ASN A 21 -7.18 -10.51 13.77
CA ASN A 21 -8.41 -10.40 13.00
C ASN A 21 -9.03 -11.78 12.78
N PHE A 22 -8.25 -12.79 12.39
CA PHE A 22 -8.74 -14.17 12.25
C PHE A 22 -9.31 -14.72 13.56
N ARG A 23 -8.63 -14.50 14.70
CA ARG A 23 -9.12 -14.91 16.03
C ARG A 23 -10.40 -14.19 16.43
N TYR A 24 -10.51 -12.91 16.12
CA TYR A 24 -11.71 -12.12 16.37
C TYR A 24 -12.90 -12.70 15.60
N VAL A 25 -12.73 -12.96 14.30
CA VAL A 25 -13.84 -13.43 13.46
C VAL A 25 -14.25 -14.88 13.75
N LEU A 26 -13.34 -15.72 14.26
CA LEU A 26 -13.68 -17.08 14.74
C LEU A 26 -14.71 -17.08 15.88
N GLY A 27 -14.90 -15.94 16.57
CA GLY A 27 -15.92 -15.81 17.61
C GLY A 27 -17.35 -15.71 17.08
N PHE A 28 -17.57 -15.47 15.78
CA PHE A 28 -18.90 -15.33 15.20
C PHE A 28 -19.47 -16.67 14.74
N ARG A 29 -20.74 -16.94 15.08
CA ARG A 29 -21.43 -18.20 14.75
C ARG A 29 -21.61 -18.43 13.25
N THR A 30 -21.69 -17.37 12.45
CA THR A 30 -21.87 -17.42 10.99
C THR A 30 -20.54 -17.39 10.24
N PHE A 31 -19.41 -17.50 10.96
CA PHE A 31 -18.10 -17.47 10.34
C PHE A 31 -17.87 -18.64 9.39
N ALA A 32 -17.37 -18.33 8.19
CA ALA A 32 -16.90 -19.31 7.23
C ALA A 32 -15.45 -19.00 6.86
N THR A 33 -14.54 -19.93 7.13
CA THR A 33 -13.10 -19.78 6.84
C THR A 33 -12.84 -19.45 5.37
N ALA A 34 -13.60 -20.04 4.45
CA ALA A 34 -13.47 -19.74 3.03
C ALA A 34 -13.82 -18.27 2.72
N ASN A 35 -14.86 -17.73 3.34
CA ASN A 35 -15.26 -16.32 3.16
C ASN A 35 -14.16 -15.36 3.63
N PHE A 36 -13.52 -15.67 4.76
CA PHE A 36 -12.40 -14.89 5.29
C PHE A 36 -11.27 -14.73 4.26
N PHE A 37 -10.81 -15.83 3.69
CA PHE A 37 -9.72 -15.81 2.71
C PHE A 37 -10.16 -15.29 1.33
N SER A 38 -11.46 -15.15 1.08
CA SER A 38 -12.00 -14.52 -0.14
C SER A 38 -12.00 -13.00 -0.09
N TYR A 39 -11.79 -12.34 1.06
CA TYR A 39 -11.69 -10.87 1.11
C TYR A 39 -10.43 -10.36 0.40
N PHE A 40 -10.60 -9.37 -0.49
CA PHE A 40 -9.48 -8.69 -1.14
C PHE A 40 -8.52 -8.09 -0.11
N THR A 41 -9.04 -7.55 1.01
CA THR A 41 -8.22 -6.99 2.07
C THR A 41 -7.31 -8.05 2.72
N ILE A 42 -7.82 -9.25 2.96
CA ILE A 42 -7.03 -10.34 3.54
C ILE A 42 -5.97 -10.83 2.56
N GLN A 43 -6.32 -11.00 1.28
CA GLN A 43 -5.34 -11.42 0.28
C GLN A 43 -4.28 -10.34 0.01
N SER A 44 -4.66 -9.06 -0.02
CA SER A 44 -3.70 -7.96 -0.19
C SER A 44 -2.80 -7.77 1.03
N ALA A 45 -3.29 -8.03 2.25
CA ALA A 45 -2.47 -8.10 3.46
C ALA A 45 -1.41 -9.22 3.38
N PHE A 46 -1.78 -10.42 2.91
CA PHE A 46 -0.80 -11.47 2.63
C PHE A 46 0.24 -11.06 1.59
N LEU A 47 -0.19 -10.40 0.50
CA LEU A 47 0.74 -9.85 -0.48
C LEU A 47 1.66 -8.78 0.12
N ALA A 48 1.17 -7.96 1.06
CA ALA A 48 1.96 -6.97 1.77
C ALA A 48 3.04 -7.64 2.64
N VAL A 49 2.69 -8.66 3.42
CA VAL A 49 3.64 -9.49 4.19
C VAL A 49 4.74 -10.02 3.28
N ILE A 50 4.37 -10.70 2.20
CA ILE A 50 5.32 -11.34 1.27
C ILE A 50 6.23 -10.27 0.62
N THR A 51 5.62 -9.20 0.10
CA THR A 51 6.35 -8.16 -0.62
C THR A 51 7.30 -7.38 0.29
N LEU A 52 6.86 -7.04 1.51
CA LEU A 52 7.70 -6.36 2.49
C LEU A 52 8.83 -7.26 2.99
N ALA A 53 8.60 -8.56 3.16
CA ALA A 53 9.63 -9.52 3.53
C ALA A 53 10.71 -9.66 2.44
N ILE A 54 10.29 -9.81 1.18
CA ILE A 54 11.20 -9.82 0.01
C ILE A 54 12.02 -8.52 -0.03
N ALA A 55 11.32 -7.38 0.09
CA ALA A 55 11.98 -6.07 0.08
C ALA A 55 12.93 -5.91 1.27
N ALA A 56 12.59 -6.41 2.46
CA ALA A 56 13.49 -6.41 3.61
C ALA A 56 14.76 -7.21 3.31
N GLY A 57 14.64 -8.40 2.72
CA GLY A 57 15.76 -9.21 2.28
C GLY A 57 16.73 -8.42 1.40
N PHE A 58 16.23 -7.79 0.32
CA PHE A 58 17.05 -6.95 -0.56
C PHE A 58 17.70 -5.78 0.18
N ALA A 59 17.00 -5.09 1.08
CA ALA A 59 17.57 -3.98 1.86
C ALA A 59 18.63 -4.39 2.89
N LEU A 60 18.75 -5.68 3.17
CA LEU A 60 19.76 -6.25 4.06
C LEU A 60 20.95 -6.85 3.29
N THR A 61 20.73 -7.38 2.08
CA THR A 61 21.74 -8.16 1.34
C THR A 61 22.24 -7.49 0.07
N ALA A 62 21.51 -6.54 -0.50
CA ALA A 62 21.81 -5.93 -1.79
C ALA A 62 21.96 -4.40 -1.70
N PRO A 63 22.81 -3.79 -2.55
CA PRO A 63 22.97 -2.35 -2.60
C PRO A 63 21.79 -1.62 -3.27
N ARG A 64 21.00 -2.32 -4.09
CA ARG A 64 19.85 -1.78 -4.83
C ARG A 64 18.77 -2.83 -5.02
N ASP A 65 17.52 -2.37 -5.07
CA ASP A 65 16.38 -3.21 -5.41
C ASP A 65 16.34 -3.46 -6.93
N PRO A 66 15.93 -4.65 -7.39
CA PRO A 66 15.66 -4.89 -8.80
C PRO A 66 14.43 -4.08 -9.26
N ALA A 67 14.39 -3.71 -10.55
CA ALA A 67 13.35 -2.81 -11.07
C ALA A 67 11.92 -3.35 -10.89
N TRP A 68 11.72 -4.68 -11.00
CA TRP A 68 10.41 -5.31 -10.80
C TRP A 68 9.89 -5.15 -9.37
N LEU A 69 10.78 -5.05 -8.37
CA LEU A 69 10.38 -4.92 -6.98
C LEU A 69 9.75 -3.55 -6.72
N GLY A 70 10.20 -2.50 -7.42
CA GLY A 70 9.54 -1.18 -7.38
C GLY A 70 8.11 -1.23 -7.90
N ILE A 71 7.85 -1.99 -8.97
CA ILE A 71 6.51 -2.22 -9.52
C ILE A 71 5.66 -2.97 -8.50
N LEU A 72 6.13 -4.16 -8.05
CA LEU A 72 5.39 -5.01 -7.11
C LEU A 72 5.01 -4.26 -5.83
N ARG A 73 5.97 -3.56 -5.22
CA ARG A 73 5.75 -2.77 -4.01
C ARG A 73 4.73 -1.67 -4.22
N THR A 74 4.75 -1.01 -5.37
CA THR A 74 3.77 0.04 -5.69
C THR A 74 2.38 -0.56 -5.83
N CYS A 75 2.22 -1.67 -6.58
CA CYS A 75 0.93 -2.35 -6.72
C CYS A 75 0.37 -2.78 -5.35
N VAL A 76 1.19 -3.44 -4.53
CA VAL A 76 0.75 -3.94 -3.23
C VAL A 76 0.45 -2.81 -2.24
N THR A 77 1.21 -1.71 -2.27
CA THR A 77 0.89 -0.52 -1.47
C THR A 77 -0.46 0.07 -1.87
N VAL A 78 -0.76 0.14 -3.18
CA VAL A 78 -2.07 0.58 -3.66
C VAL A 78 -3.18 -0.37 -3.20
N TYR A 79 -2.95 -1.69 -3.19
CA TYR A 79 -3.94 -2.67 -2.73
C TYR A 79 -4.33 -2.46 -1.26
N VAL A 80 -3.34 -2.33 -0.37
CA VAL A 80 -3.62 -2.15 1.06
C VAL A 80 -4.20 -0.76 1.36
N VAL A 81 -3.75 0.28 0.66
CA VAL A 81 -4.33 1.64 0.80
C VAL A 81 -5.79 1.66 0.35
N LEU A 82 -6.10 1.06 -0.81
CA LEU A 82 -7.47 1.00 -1.28
C LEU A 82 -8.36 0.17 -0.34
N SER A 83 -7.84 -0.95 0.18
CA SER A 83 -8.56 -1.77 1.15
C SER A 83 -8.89 -0.97 2.42
N GLY A 84 -7.95 -0.16 2.91
CA GLY A 84 -8.19 0.76 4.03
C GLY A 84 -9.23 1.84 3.73
N ILE A 85 -9.20 2.43 2.53
CA ILE A 85 -10.20 3.42 2.09
C ILE A 85 -11.59 2.81 2.03
N VAL A 86 -11.73 1.64 1.38
CA VAL A 86 -13.02 0.94 1.26
C VAL A 86 -13.54 0.56 2.64
N PHE A 87 -12.69 0.06 3.53
CA PHE A 87 -13.08 -0.24 4.90
C PHE A 87 -13.56 1.00 5.67
N ALA A 88 -12.84 2.12 5.56
CA ALA A 88 -13.24 3.38 6.20
C ALA A 88 -14.62 3.85 5.71
N ILE A 89 -14.91 3.72 4.41
CA ILE A 89 -16.23 4.03 3.84
C ILE A 89 -17.29 3.09 4.41
N ILE A 90 -17.04 1.78 4.45
CA ILE A 90 -17.99 0.80 5.01
C ILE A 90 -18.30 1.11 6.48
N VAL A 91 -17.28 1.43 7.29
CA VAL A 91 -17.46 1.79 8.69
C VAL A 91 -18.30 3.07 8.81
N ALA A 92 -17.98 4.10 8.02
CA ALA A 92 -18.70 5.38 8.03
C ALA A 92 -20.17 5.24 7.62
N GLU A 93 -20.45 4.39 6.62
CA GLU A 93 -21.80 4.16 6.11
C GLU A 93 -22.60 3.11 6.91
N SER A 94 -21.96 2.36 7.82
CA SER A 94 -22.67 1.30 8.55
C SER A 94 -23.89 1.83 9.33
N SER A 95 -23.71 2.95 10.06
CA SER A 95 -24.77 3.54 10.86
C SER A 95 -25.93 4.11 10.04
N SER A 96 -25.66 4.64 8.84
CA SER A 96 -26.71 5.14 7.93
C SER A 96 -27.55 4.01 7.35
N HIS A 97 -27.02 2.78 7.33
CA HIS A 97 -27.68 1.58 6.82
C HIS A 97 -28.24 0.67 7.92
N GLY A 98 -28.33 1.16 9.17
CA GLY A 98 -29.02 0.47 10.26
C GLY A 98 -28.26 -0.71 10.88
N TYR A 99 -26.95 -0.84 10.63
CA TYR A 99 -26.09 -1.80 11.29
C TYR A 99 -24.84 -1.13 11.87
N ARG A 100 -24.13 -1.82 12.75
CA ARG A 100 -22.88 -1.31 13.35
C ARG A 100 -21.73 -2.23 12.94
N VAL A 101 -20.66 -1.64 12.42
CA VAL A 101 -19.39 -2.35 12.21
C VAL A 101 -18.49 -2.06 13.41
N ASP A 102 -18.21 -3.10 14.19
CA ASP A 102 -17.20 -3.01 15.24
C ASP A 102 -15.81 -3.04 14.61
N VAL A 103 -14.92 -2.15 15.08
CA VAL A 103 -13.54 -2.03 14.58
C VAL A 103 -12.60 -2.48 15.70
N PRO A 104 -12.26 -3.78 15.78
CA PRO A 104 -11.27 -4.27 16.74
C PRO A 104 -9.89 -3.68 16.46
N TRP A 105 -8.99 -3.81 17.45
CA TRP A 105 -7.59 -3.35 17.32
C TRP A 105 -6.91 -3.94 16.08
N SER A 106 -7.21 -5.19 15.73
CA SER A 106 -6.63 -5.88 14.57
C SER A 106 -7.08 -5.24 13.26
N ASP A 107 -8.35 -4.84 13.16
CA ASP A 107 -8.84 -4.11 11.99
C ASP A 107 -8.29 -2.70 11.92
N THR A 108 -8.07 -2.07 13.07
CA THR A 108 -7.39 -0.77 13.13
C THR A 108 -5.98 -0.88 12.52
N LEU A 109 -5.26 -1.96 12.84
CA LEU A 109 -3.93 -2.21 12.29
C LEU A 109 -3.98 -2.49 10.78
N LEU A 110 -4.83 -3.43 10.35
CA LEU A 110 -4.93 -3.86 8.95
C LEU A 110 -5.36 -2.73 8.00
N HIS A 111 -6.31 -1.89 8.44
CA HIS A 111 -6.96 -0.93 7.53
C HIS A 111 -6.41 0.50 7.65
N PHE A 112 -5.70 0.84 8.73
CA PHE A 112 -5.18 2.20 8.92
C PHE A 112 -3.68 2.23 9.19
N VAL A 113 -3.20 1.47 10.18
CA VAL A 113 -1.79 1.59 10.62
C VAL A 113 -0.83 0.99 9.60
N VAL A 114 -1.04 -0.25 9.17
CA VAL A 114 -0.15 -0.90 8.21
C VAL A 114 -0.19 -0.23 6.84
N PRO A 115 -1.35 0.15 6.28
CA PRO A 115 -1.38 0.94 5.04
C PRO A 115 -0.58 2.25 5.14
N ALA A 116 -0.69 2.98 6.25
CA ALA A 116 0.10 4.19 6.47
C ALA A 116 1.61 3.89 6.53
N LEU A 117 2.01 2.85 7.26
CA LEU A 117 3.41 2.42 7.34
C LEU A 117 3.95 1.92 5.99
N ALA A 118 3.13 1.24 5.19
CA ALA A 118 3.49 0.81 3.84
C ALA A 118 3.75 2.00 2.92
N VAL A 119 2.90 3.05 2.98
CA VAL A 119 3.12 4.32 2.26
C VAL A 119 4.41 5.01 2.72
N ILE A 120 4.68 5.02 4.02
CA ILE A 120 5.92 5.59 4.58
C ILE A 120 7.12 4.80 4.05
N ALA A 121 7.12 3.46 4.16
CA ALA A 121 8.20 2.61 3.68
C ALA A 121 8.44 2.80 2.17
N TRP A 122 7.39 2.88 1.38
CA TRP A 122 7.45 3.15 -0.06
C TRP A 122 8.00 4.56 -0.37
N SER A 123 7.63 5.57 0.42
CA SER A 123 8.08 6.94 0.23
C SER A 123 9.56 7.11 0.57
N VAL A 124 10.03 6.46 1.64
CA VAL A 124 11.44 6.49 2.06
C VAL A 124 12.36 5.99 0.93
N ASP A 125 12.01 4.90 0.27
CA ASP A 125 12.79 4.41 -0.89
C ASP A 125 12.86 5.39 -2.04
N SER A 126 11.72 6.05 -2.31
CA SER A 126 11.60 7.04 -3.36
C SER A 126 12.48 8.27 -3.05
N VAL A 127 12.53 8.69 -1.78
CA VAL A 127 13.36 9.81 -1.30
C VAL A 127 14.85 9.47 -1.31
N LEU A 128 15.24 8.25 -0.95
CA LEU A 128 16.63 7.83 -0.97
C LEU A 128 17.21 7.87 -2.40
N GLY A 129 16.37 7.66 -3.43
CA GLY A 129 16.76 7.80 -4.84
C GLY A 129 17.85 6.82 -5.29
N VAL A 130 18.03 5.72 -4.55
CA VAL A 130 19.02 4.67 -4.83
C VAL A 130 18.54 3.68 -5.89
N ASN A 131 17.22 3.49 -5.97
CA ASN A 131 16.55 2.57 -6.88
C ASN A 131 16.07 3.30 -8.15
N PRO A 132 15.87 2.59 -9.28
CA PRO A 132 15.27 3.16 -10.48
C PRO A 132 13.87 3.72 -10.20
N PRO A 133 13.43 4.76 -10.95
CA PRO A 133 12.07 5.28 -10.81
C PRO A 133 11.05 4.24 -11.28
N VAL A 134 9.91 4.20 -10.61
CA VAL A 134 8.80 3.31 -10.96
C VAL A 134 8.29 3.67 -12.38
N PRO A 135 8.14 2.68 -13.29
CA PRO A 135 7.68 2.92 -14.64
C PRO A 135 6.16 3.12 -14.69
N TRP A 136 5.67 3.89 -15.68
CA TRP A 136 4.24 4.10 -15.90
C TRP A 136 3.48 2.83 -16.30
N SER A 137 4.17 1.80 -16.80
CA SER A 137 3.60 0.47 -17.01
C SER A 137 3.01 -0.15 -15.73
N THR A 138 3.40 0.34 -14.55
CA THR A 138 2.81 -0.06 -13.26
C THR A 138 1.30 0.15 -13.21
N VAL A 139 0.77 1.16 -13.92
CA VAL A 139 -0.69 1.40 -14.04
C VAL A 139 -1.41 0.23 -14.72
N GLY A 140 -0.72 -0.52 -15.60
CA GLY A 140 -1.22 -1.79 -16.12
C GLY A 140 -0.99 -2.95 -15.15
N TRP A 141 0.21 -3.04 -14.57
CA TRP A 141 0.60 -4.13 -13.67
C TRP A 141 -0.16 -4.18 -12.33
N VAL A 142 -0.86 -3.12 -11.95
CA VAL A 142 -1.72 -3.13 -10.76
C VAL A 142 -3.01 -3.92 -10.98
N LEU A 143 -3.42 -4.17 -12.22
CA LEU A 143 -4.73 -4.73 -12.56
C LEU A 143 -4.86 -6.26 -12.51
N PRO A 144 -3.84 -7.08 -12.86
CA PRO A 144 -4.00 -8.53 -12.95
C PRO A 144 -4.52 -9.18 -11.67
N PHE A 145 -4.03 -8.76 -10.50
CA PHE A 145 -4.45 -9.34 -9.23
C PHE A 145 -5.91 -8.95 -8.85
N PRO A 146 -6.32 -7.67 -8.85
CA PRO A 146 -7.72 -7.28 -8.69
C PRO A 146 -8.68 -7.96 -9.67
N PHE A 147 -8.32 -8.08 -10.96
CA PHE A 147 -9.17 -8.77 -11.93
C PHE A 147 -9.29 -10.26 -11.65
N GLY A 148 -8.18 -10.93 -11.35
CA GLY A 148 -8.20 -12.35 -10.97
C GLY A 148 -9.05 -12.59 -9.73
N TRP A 149 -8.91 -11.72 -8.72
CA TRP A 149 -9.73 -11.76 -7.52
C TRP A 149 -11.21 -11.51 -7.80
N LEU A 150 -11.55 -10.54 -8.66
CA LEU A 150 -12.92 -10.23 -9.03
C LEU A 150 -13.58 -11.40 -9.75
N ILE A 151 -12.89 -12.00 -10.74
CA ILE A 151 -13.38 -13.17 -11.48
C ILE A 151 -13.64 -14.33 -10.52
N TYR A 152 -12.67 -14.64 -9.65
CA TYR A 152 -12.82 -15.66 -8.61
C TYR A 152 -14.03 -15.39 -7.71
N THR A 153 -14.19 -14.14 -7.26
CA THR A 153 -15.25 -13.73 -6.34
C THR A 153 -16.63 -13.84 -6.98
N LEU A 154 -16.77 -13.44 -8.25
CA LEU A 154 -18.04 -13.51 -8.97
C LEU A 154 -18.47 -14.96 -9.23
N ILE A 155 -17.55 -15.82 -9.66
CA ILE A 155 -17.82 -17.25 -9.87
C ILE A 155 -18.21 -17.91 -8.56
N ARG A 156 -17.35 -17.78 -7.53
CA ARG A 156 -17.61 -18.37 -6.21
C ARG A 156 -18.91 -17.85 -5.62
N GLY A 157 -19.17 -16.55 -5.73
CA GLY A 157 -20.34 -15.91 -5.15
C GLY A 157 -21.64 -16.45 -5.72
N ALA A 158 -21.67 -16.75 -7.02
CA ALA A 158 -22.83 -17.41 -7.65
C ALA A 158 -23.07 -18.83 -7.12
N ASP A 159 -22.00 -19.58 -6.82
CA ASP A 159 -22.10 -20.96 -6.32
C ASP A 159 -22.50 -21.03 -4.84
N VAL A 160 -21.96 -20.14 -4.00
CA VAL A 160 -22.13 -20.19 -2.53
C VAL A 160 -23.15 -19.19 -1.99
N GLY A 161 -23.67 -18.30 -2.83
CA GLY A 161 -24.64 -17.26 -2.45
C GLY A 161 -24.08 -16.19 -1.52
N TRP A 162 -22.77 -15.92 -1.58
CA TRP A 162 -22.12 -14.92 -0.72
C TRP A 162 -21.02 -14.15 -1.45
N TYR A 163 -21.03 -12.84 -1.26
CA TYR A 163 -20.01 -11.92 -1.75
C TYR A 163 -19.33 -11.19 -0.58
N PRO A 164 -18.01 -10.91 -0.67
CA PRO A 164 -17.27 -10.23 0.38
C PRO A 164 -17.69 -8.77 0.56
N TYR A 165 -18.27 -8.16 -0.48
CA TYR A 165 -18.73 -6.78 -0.45
C TYR A 165 -20.12 -6.66 -1.05
N PHE A 166 -20.98 -5.86 -0.41
CA PHE A 166 -22.37 -5.65 -0.82
C PHE A 166 -22.49 -5.16 -2.27
N PHE A 167 -21.54 -4.35 -2.74
CA PHE A 167 -21.57 -3.78 -4.08
C PHE A 167 -21.28 -4.79 -5.20
N LEU A 168 -20.93 -6.03 -4.85
CA LEU A 168 -20.76 -7.15 -5.79
C LEU A 168 -22.01 -8.04 -5.86
N ASP A 169 -22.98 -7.81 -4.99
CA ASP A 169 -24.20 -8.61 -4.90
C ASP A 169 -25.38 -7.85 -5.52
N GLU A 170 -25.88 -8.35 -6.65
CA GLU A 170 -27.00 -7.73 -7.36
C GLU A 170 -28.28 -7.66 -6.52
N ALA A 171 -28.46 -8.57 -5.55
CA ALA A 171 -29.61 -8.53 -4.65
C ALA A 171 -29.52 -7.36 -3.66
N GLN A 172 -28.31 -6.87 -3.38
CA GLN A 172 -28.07 -5.73 -2.48
C GLN A 172 -28.02 -4.41 -3.24
N VAL A 173 -27.46 -4.37 -4.46
CA VAL A 173 -27.43 -3.15 -5.29
C VAL A 173 -28.63 -2.99 -6.24
N GLY A 174 -29.49 -4.01 -6.32
CA GLY A 174 -30.74 -4.00 -7.08
C GLY A 174 -30.62 -4.35 -8.56
N SER A 175 -29.40 -4.46 -9.13
CA SER A 175 -29.22 -4.85 -10.53
C SER A 175 -27.77 -5.24 -10.87
N VAL A 176 -27.60 -6.04 -11.93
CA VAL A 176 -26.30 -6.30 -12.58
C VAL A 176 -25.60 -5.00 -12.99
N LEU A 177 -26.37 -4.02 -13.49
CA LEU A 177 -25.83 -2.71 -13.88
C LEU A 177 -25.20 -1.98 -12.69
N GLY A 178 -25.82 -2.07 -11.50
CA GLY A 178 -25.27 -1.53 -10.26
C GLY A 178 -23.90 -2.13 -9.92
N VAL A 179 -23.76 -3.45 -10.04
CA VAL A 179 -22.48 -4.15 -9.81
C VAL A 179 -21.42 -3.70 -10.82
N VAL A 180 -21.78 -3.58 -12.10
CA VAL A 180 -20.87 -3.12 -13.16
C VAL A 180 -20.39 -1.68 -12.89
N VAL A 181 -21.28 -0.78 -12.50
CA VAL A 181 -20.94 0.60 -12.15
C VAL A 181 -20.01 0.65 -10.94
N ALA A 182 -20.31 -0.13 -9.89
CA ALA A 182 -19.43 -0.21 -8.72
C ALA A 182 -18.03 -0.73 -9.08
N CYS A 183 -17.95 -1.79 -9.89
CA CYS A 183 -16.67 -2.31 -10.40
C CYS A 183 -15.90 -1.27 -11.21
N ALA A 184 -16.60 -0.50 -12.06
CA ALA A 184 -15.99 0.56 -12.87
C ALA A 184 -15.45 1.71 -12.00
N ILE A 185 -16.16 2.09 -10.94
CA ILE A 185 -15.69 3.09 -9.96
C ILE A 185 -14.42 2.59 -9.25
N VAL A 186 -14.42 1.34 -8.75
CA VAL A 186 -13.26 0.75 -8.08
C VAL A 186 -12.07 0.66 -9.04
N LEU A 187 -12.28 0.29 -10.31
CA LEU A 187 -11.26 0.28 -11.34
C LEU A 187 -10.68 1.69 -11.56
N ALA A 188 -11.53 2.71 -11.68
CA ALA A 188 -11.09 4.10 -11.83
C ALA A 188 -10.22 4.54 -10.64
N ILE A 189 -10.60 4.17 -9.41
CA ILE A 189 -9.83 4.46 -8.21
C ILE A 189 -8.47 3.74 -8.24
N PHE A 190 -8.40 2.47 -8.63
CA PHE A 190 -7.13 1.75 -8.80
C PHE A 190 -6.19 2.47 -9.77
N LEU A 191 -6.70 2.88 -10.93
CA LEU A 191 -5.92 3.58 -11.95
C LEU A 191 -5.44 4.95 -11.44
N ALA A 192 -6.34 5.73 -10.83
CA ALA A 192 -6.02 7.05 -10.30
C ALA A 192 -5.00 7.00 -9.15
N LEU A 193 -5.19 6.10 -8.18
CA LEU A 193 -4.23 5.90 -7.09
C LEU A 193 -2.88 5.46 -7.64
N THR A 194 -2.84 4.46 -8.52
CA THR A 194 -1.58 3.96 -9.07
C THR A 194 -0.85 5.04 -9.86
N ALA A 195 -1.56 5.79 -10.70
CA ALA A 195 -0.98 6.91 -11.44
C ALA A 195 -0.41 7.97 -10.49
N SER A 196 -1.11 8.27 -9.39
CA SER A 196 -0.65 9.21 -8.37
C SER A 196 0.62 8.72 -7.67
N PHE A 197 0.68 7.45 -7.26
CA PHE A 197 1.88 6.86 -6.67
C PHE A 197 3.06 6.88 -7.66
N VAL A 198 2.84 6.53 -8.92
CA VAL A 198 3.91 6.60 -9.94
C VAL A 198 4.39 8.04 -10.13
N ALA A 199 3.47 9.03 -10.21
CA ALA A 199 3.82 10.43 -10.32
C ALA A 199 4.66 10.93 -9.13
N ILE A 200 4.22 10.63 -7.91
CA ILE A 200 4.90 10.99 -6.66
C ILE A 200 6.29 10.35 -6.60
N ASN A 201 6.40 9.06 -6.91
CA ASN A 201 7.70 8.37 -6.92
C ASN A 201 8.68 9.04 -7.86
N ARG A 202 8.25 9.32 -9.11
CA ARG A 202 9.11 9.93 -10.12
C ARG A 202 9.51 11.36 -9.74
N TRP A 203 8.61 12.10 -9.11
CA TRP A 203 8.90 13.44 -8.58
C TRP A 203 9.92 13.40 -7.43
N LEU A 204 9.73 12.51 -6.45
CA LEU A 204 10.67 12.31 -5.34
C LEU A 204 12.05 11.87 -5.86
N TRP A 205 12.07 10.93 -6.80
CA TRP A 205 13.29 10.42 -7.41
C TRP A 205 14.08 11.51 -8.15
N ARG A 206 13.39 12.35 -8.95
CA ARG A 206 14.02 13.50 -9.63
C ARG A 206 14.64 14.45 -8.61
N ARG A 207 13.91 14.82 -7.56
CA ARG A 207 14.41 15.69 -6.49
C ARG A 207 15.63 15.10 -5.77
N ALA A 208 15.63 13.79 -5.51
CA ALA A 208 16.75 13.10 -4.89
C ALA A 208 18.00 13.11 -5.79
N ARG A 209 17.82 12.89 -7.10
CA ARG A 209 18.88 12.97 -8.10
C ARG A 209 19.47 14.37 -8.20
N ASP A 210 18.63 15.40 -8.27
CA ASP A 210 19.06 16.80 -8.38
C ASP A 210 19.85 17.24 -7.14
N ARG A 211 19.41 16.82 -5.94
CA ARG A 211 20.13 17.07 -4.67
C ARG A 211 21.52 16.44 -4.66
N ARG A 212 21.69 15.24 -5.22
CA ARG A 212 22.99 14.57 -5.32
C ARG A 212 23.90 15.18 -6.38
N ALA A 213 23.33 15.74 -7.45
CA ALA A 213 24.08 16.39 -8.52
C ALA A 213 24.58 17.80 -8.15
N ARG A 214 23.99 18.44 -7.13
CA ARG A 214 24.40 19.77 -6.67
C ARG A 214 25.81 19.68 -6.05
N PRO A 215 26.81 20.44 -6.55
CA PRO A 215 28.15 20.43 -5.97
C PRO A 215 28.06 20.79 -4.48
N LYS A 216 28.74 20.03 -3.60
CA LYS A 216 28.96 20.48 -2.22
C LYS A 216 29.62 21.84 -2.34
N ARG A 217 28.93 22.91 -1.94
CA ARG A 217 29.51 24.24 -1.83
C ARG A 217 30.71 24.10 -0.90
N SER A 218 31.91 24.09 -1.44
CA SER A 218 33.13 24.23 -0.65
C SER A 218 32.95 25.52 0.15
N PRO A 219 33.20 25.54 1.48
CA PRO A 219 33.29 26.81 2.18
C PRO A 219 34.31 27.66 1.42
N ASP A 220 33.87 28.83 0.99
CA ASP A 220 34.65 29.74 0.15
C ASP A 220 35.97 30.06 0.85
N PRO A 221 37.14 29.63 0.33
CA PRO A 221 38.44 29.89 0.96
C PRO A 221 38.72 31.38 1.14
N THR A 222 38.02 32.22 0.38
CA THR A 222 38.19 33.67 0.35
C THR A 222 37.63 34.36 1.59
N ALA A 223 36.69 33.74 2.32
CA ALA A 223 36.16 34.29 3.57
C ALA A 223 37.15 34.21 4.75
N ALA A 224 38.17 33.33 4.68
CA ALA A 224 39.16 33.16 5.74
C ALA A 224 40.36 34.14 5.63
N ARG A 225 40.51 34.86 4.51
CA ARG A 225 41.67 35.76 4.28
C ARG A 225 41.46 37.22 4.67
N VAL A 226 40.27 37.62 5.12
CA VAL A 226 39.95 39.03 5.44
C VAL A 226 40.30 39.41 6.90
N GLY A 227 40.70 38.45 7.74
CA GLY A 227 40.98 38.67 9.17
C GLY A 227 42.47 38.57 9.54
N SER A 228 43.34 39.41 9.00
CA SER A 228 44.65 39.66 9.61
C SER A 228 45.12 41.09 9.31
N PRO A 229 44.87 42.06 10.21
CA PRO A 229 45.51 43.36 10.13
C PRO A 229 47.00 43.18 10.44
N ALA A 230 47.85 43.57 9.48
CA ALA A 230 49.28 43.64 9.67
C ALA A 230 49.62 44.58 10.83
N LEU A 231 50.24 44.04 11.88
CA LEU A 231 50.96 44.82 12.89
C LEU A 231 52.10 45.56 12.17
N ARG A 232 51.91 46.86 11.95
CA ARG A 232 52.99 47.79 11.59
C ARG A 232 53.56 48.38 12.89
N ARG A 233 54.84 48.07 13.11
CA ARG A 233 55.92 48.76 13.87
C ARG A 233 55.56 49.43 15.19
#